data_AF-A0A1I8I0S3-F1
#
_entry.id   AF-A0A1I8I0S3-F1
#
_cell.length_a   1.000
_cell.length_b   1.000
_cell.length_c   1.000
_cell.angle_alpha   90.00
_cell.angle_beta   90.00
_cell.angle_gamma   90.00
#
_symmetry.space_group_name_H-M   'P 1'
#
loop_
_entity.id
_entity.type
_entity.pdbx_description
1 polymer ?
#
loop_
_entity_poly.entity_id
_entity_poly.type
_entity_poly.pdbx_seq_one_letter_code
_entity_poly.pdbx_strand_id
1 'polypeptide(L)'
;MDLRDAVQWVHANAAQFGGDPASITLMGHGYGAALVSLLMASKFAQVSPGETFLGVRNVILMGGTAHAPWATSPFFQFFSERLLNRLNLSSIATDQSLMSRMRHLSVGRILEAELAIPSLKYASRLGPVASESGFFSNNVAVELAAREAGLNGANLLVGFGRHSGQHLISELYLNSGMDSAEFDRVLRTLVHQTFRYRQQILLDVLANHYSDAGVPRRGGSAQASLARRCVDLLTDALFAAPSLRTAQLHARTSGSATYAYVFGYASSVPQHQRWAGGVWTDDLAFVLGAPLLSNEQHPLAPWSGSYLLEDRMLAEASMRYFGNFATS
;
A
#
# COMPACT_ATOMS: atom_id res chain seq x y z
N MET A 1 -13.73 -10.61 -0.48
CA MET A 1 -14.62 -11.37 -1.38
C MET A 1 -15.08 -10.45 -2.50
N ASP A 2 -15.58 -9.27 -2.14
CA ASP A 2 -16.08 -8.25 -3.06
C ASP A 2 -15.15 -7.94 -4.24
N LEU A 3 -13.84 -7.75 -4.02
CA LEU A 3 -12.89 -7.50 -5.12
C LEU A 3 -12.84 -8.66 -6.12
N ARG A 4 -12.83 -9.91 -5.65
CA ARG A 4 -12.84 -11.09 -6.51
C ARG A 4 -14.13 -11.12 -7.33
N ASP A 5 -15.27 -10.90 -6.68
CA ASP A 5 -16.59 -10.97 -7.32
C ASP A 5 -16.78 -9.84 -8.33
N ALA A 6 -16.26 -8.64 -8.04
CA ALA A 6 -16.22 -7.53 -8.98
C ALA A 6 -15.36 -7.84 -10.22
N VAL A 7 -14.17 -8.43 -10.05
CA VAL A 7 -13.31 -8.86 -11.17
C VAL A 7 -14.03 -9.91 -12.02
N GLN A 8 -14.68 -10.90 -11.39
CA GLN A 8 -15.47 -11.91 -12.11
C GLN A 8 -16.64 -11.29 -12.88
N TRP A 9 -17.32 -10.31 -12.28
CA TRP A 9 -18.38 -9.57 -12.97
C TRP A 9 -17.85 -8.81 -14.17
N VAL A 10 -16.71 -8.11 -14.04
CA VAL A 10 -16.07 -7.42 -15.17
C VAL A 10 -15.69 -8.41 -16.26
N HIS A 11 -15.06 -9.54 -15.90
CA HIS A 11 -14.73 -10.59 -16.87
C HIS A 11 -15.97 -11.12 -17.61
N ALA A 12 -17.08 -11.32 -16.90
CA ALA A 12 -18.33 -11.80 -17.52
C ALA A 12 -19.04 -10.75 -18.39
N ASN A 13 -18.80 -9.45 -18.18
CA ASN A 13 -19.59 -8.38 -18.81
C ASN A 13 -18.77 -7.42 -19.70
N ALA A 14 -17.43 -7.46 -19.68
CA ALA A 14 -16.59 -6.48 -20.38
C ALA A 14 -16.90 -6.37 -21.88
N ALA A 15 -17.18 -7.49 -22.54
CA ALA A 15 -17.54 -7.54 -23.96
C ALA A 15 -18.78 -6.68 -24.30
N GLN A 16 -19.73 -6.55 -23.37
CA GLN A 16 -20.95 -5.73 -23.58
C GLN A 16 -20.65 -4.22 -23.59
N PHE A 17 -19.52 -3.81 -23.02
CA PHE A 17 -19.05 -2.43 -22.98
C PHE A 17 -17.93 -2.16 -24.00
N GLY A 18 -17.66 -3.12 -24.92
CA GLY A 18 -16.57 -3.02 -25.90
C GLY A 18 -15.18 -3.30 -25.34
N GLY A 19 -15.08 -3.82 -24.12
CA GLY A 19 -13.81 -4.31 -23.55
C GLY A 19 -13.52 -5.76 -23.94
N ASP A 20 -12.26 -6.18 -23.77
CA ASP A 20 -11.82 -7.55 -23.99
C ASP A 20 -11.69 -8.31 -22.65
N PRO A 21 -12.54 -9.32 -22.36
CA PRO A 21 -12.41 -10.16 -21.18
C PRO A 21 -11.06 -10.88 -21.04
N ALA A 22 -10.34 -11.12 -22.14
CA ALA A 22 -9.04 -11.78 -22.14
C ALA A 22 -7.86 -10.83 -21.84
N SER A 23 -8.13 -9.52 -21.77
CA SER A 23 -7.13 -8.47 -21.58
C SER A 23 -7.47 -7.56 -20.39
N ILE A 24 -7.78 -8.18 -19.24
CA ILE A 24 -8.07 -7.44 -18.01
C ILE A 24 -6.77 -7.08 -17.29
N THR A 25 -6.62 -5.79 -16.98
CA THR A 25 -5.56 -5.28 -16.10
C THR A 25 -6.13 -4.86 -14.76
N LEU A 26 -5.61 -5.44 -13.67
CA LEU A 26 -6.00 -5.05 -12.32
C LEU A 26 -4.95 -4.11 -11.73
N MET A 27 -5.34 -2.85 -11.52
CA MET A 27 -4.47 -1.81 -10.99
C MET A 27 -4.95 -1.35 -9.61
N GLY A 28 -4.01 -1.16 -8.69
CA GLY A 28 -4.29 -0.59 -7.37
C GLY A 28 -3.20 0.38 -6.91
N HIS A 29 -3.59 1.28 -6.01
CA HIS A 29 -2.67 2.17 -5.29
C HIS A 29 -2.81 1.97 -3.77
N GLY A 30 -1.69 1.99 -3.04
CA GLY A 30 -1.64 1.87 -1.58
C GLY A 30 -2.34 0.62 -1.05
N TYR A 31 -3.34 0.78 -0.19
CA TYR A 31 -4.17 -0.33 0.31
C TYR A 31 -4.88 -1.09 -0.82
N GLY A 32 -5.28 -0.43 -1.89
CA GLY A 32 -5.84 -1.09 -3.07
C GLY A 32 -4.80 -1.99 -3.75
N ALA A 33 -3.57 -1.52 -3.91
CA ALA A 33 -2.47 -2.33 -4.43
C ALA A 33 -2.16 -3.54 -3.53
N ALA A 34 -2.15 -3.32 -2.20
CA ALA A 34 -1.96 -4.41 -1.24
C ALA A 34 -3.09 -5.47 -1.35
N LEU A 35 -4.34 -5.05 -1.51
CA LEU A 35 -5.47 -5.97 -1.71
C LEU A 35 -5.36 -6.76 -3.03
N VAL A 36 -4.94 -6.11 -4.11
CA VAL A 36 -4.69 -6.78 -5.40
C VAL A 36 -3.56 -7.81 -5.24
N SER A 37 -2.46 -7.43 -4.60
CA SER A 37 -1.33 -8.33 -4.31
C SER A 37 -1.74 -9.51 -3.42
N LEU A 38 -2.60 -9.28 -2.41
CA LEU A 38 -3.16 -10.36 -1.59
C LEU A 38 -4.11 -11.27 -2.40
N LEU A 39 -4.91 -10.71 -3.30
CA LEU A 39 -5.79 -11.49 -4.17
C LEU A 39 -4.96 -12.41 -5.07
N MET A 40 -3.90 -11.89 -5.69
CA MET A 40 -2.95 -12.64 -6.52
C MET A 40 -2.26 -13.80 -5.80
N ALA A 41 -2.07 -13.69 -4.48
CA ALA A 41 -1.41 -14.71 -3.68
C ALA A 41 -2.40 -15.58 -2.88
N SER A 42 -3.70 -15.35 -3.04
CA SER A 42 -4.74 -16.08 -2.33
C SER A 42 -4.96 -17.48 -2.91
N LYS A 43 -5.65 -18.35 -2.17
CA LYS A 43 -6.05 -19.67 -2.66
C LYS A 43 -6.92 -19.63 -3.93
N PHE A 44 -7.59 -18.51 -4.18
CA PHE A 44 -8.44 -18.31 -5.37
C PHE A 44 -7.66 -17.92 -6.62
N ALA A 45 -6.36 -17.63 -6.49
CA ALA A 45 -5.50 -17.28 -7.60
C ALA A 45 -4.67 -18.46 -8.15
N GLN A 46 -4.85 -19.66 -7.59
CA GLN A 46 -4.24 -20.86 -8.13
C GLN A 46 -4.87 -21.20 -9.48
N VAL A 47 -4.04 -21.30 -10.51
CA VAL A 47 -4.46 -21.60 -11.87
C VAL A 47 -3.59 -22.67 -12.49
N SER A 48 -4.08 -23.31 -13.55
CA SER A 48 -3.29 -24.28 -14.31
C SER A 48 -2.17 -23.57 -15.08
N PRO A 49 -1.07 -24.26 -15.45
CA PRO A 49 -0.07 -23.67 -16.33
C PRO A 49 -0.68 -23.12 -17.62
N GLY A 50 -0.41 -21.85 -17.92
CA GLY A 50 -0.95 -21.14 -19.09
C GLY A 50 -2.27 -20.42 -18.87
N GLU A 51 -2.88 -20.53 -17.69
CA GLU A 51 -4.06 -19.76 -17.29
C GLU A 51 -3.66 -18.54 -16.44
N THR A 52 -4.55 -17.55 -16.38
CA THR A 52 -4.41 -16.35 -15.55
C THR A 52 -5.44 -16.34 -14.44
N PHE A 53 -5.06 -15.91 -13.23
CA PHE A 53 -6.01 -15.84 -12.12
C PHE A 53 -7.19 -14.90 -12.45
N LEU A 54 -8.42 -15.41 -12.33
CA LEU A 54 -9.65 -14.65 -12.61
C LEU A 54 -9.69 -13.96 -13.99
N GLY A 55 -8.93 -14.45 -14.98
CA GLY A 55 -8.81 -13.81 -16.30
C GLY A 55 -7.99 -12.51 -16.30
N VAL A 56 -7.25 -12.21 -15.22
CA VAL A 56 -6.42 -11.02 -15.10
C VAL A 56 -5.06 -11.26 -15.75
N ARG A 57 -4.83 -10.60 -16.89
CA ARG A 57 -3.59 -10.71 -17.67
C ARG A 57 -2.44 -9.91 -17.08
N ASN A 58 -2.75 -8.70 -16.58
CA ASN A 58 -1.75 -7.74 -16.13
C ASN A 58 -2.11 -7.19 -14.75
N VAL A 59 -1.13 -6.99 -13.89
CA VAL A 59 -1.32 -6.38 -12.57
C VAL A 59 -0.39 -5.21 -12.38
N ILE A 60 -0.94 -4.10 -11.87
CA ILE A 60 -0.20 -2.89 -11.54
C ILE A 60 -0.34 -2.58 -10.05
N LEU A 61 0.78 -2.59 -9.34
CA LEU A 61 0.88 -2.32 -7.90
C LEU A 61 1.61 -0.99 -7.66
N MET A 62 0.89 0.05 -7.24
CA MET A 62 1.47 1.37 -6.96
C MET A 62 1.52 1.64 -5.47
N GLY A 63 2.71 1.81 -4.91
CA GLY A 63 2.91 2.09 -3.48
C GLY A 63 2.43 1.01 -2.53
N GLY A 64 2.12 -0.21 -2.97
CA GLY A 64 1.58 -1.21 -2.03
C GLY A 64 1.66 -2.64 -2.51
N THR A 65 2.03 -3.54 -1.59
CA THR A 65 2.06 -4.98 -1.84
C THR A 65 1.62 -5.74 -0.61
N ALA A 66 1.36 -7.03 -0.76
CA ALA A 66 0.98 -7.91 0.34
C ALA A 66 2.06 -8.05 1.43
N HIS A 67 3.33 -7.74 1.12
CA HIS A 67 4.44 -7.78 2.07
C HIS A 67 4.57 -6.51 2.91
N ALA A 68 3.79 -5.47 2.62
CA ALA A 68 3.83 -4.26 3.42
C ALA A 68 3.28 -4.54 4.83
N PRO A 69 3.91 -4.05 5.91
CA PRO A 69 3.43 -4.34 7.28
C PRO A 69 1.99 -3.89 7.56
N TRP A 70 1.52 -2.88 6.83
CA TRP A 70 0.17 -2.35 6.91
C TRP A 70 -0.84 -3.07 6.00
N ALA A 71 -0.42 -4.01 5.14
CA ALA A 71 -1.31 -4.74 4.23
C ALA A 71 -2.30 -5.69 4.93
N THR A 72 -1.96 -6.15 6.14
CA THR A 72 -2.78 -7.08 6.93
C THR A 72 -3.01 -6.53 8.34
N SER A 73 -3.95 -7.12 9.08
CA SER A 73 -4.14 -6.82 10.50
C SER A 73 -3.61 -7.95 11.39
N PRO A 74 -2.32 -7.93 11.77
CA PRO A 74 -1.76 -8.95 12.65
C PRO A 74 -2.33 -8.91 14.07
N PHE A 75 -2.93 -7.79 14.49
CA PHE A 75 -3.46 -7.59 15.84
C PHE A 75 -5.00 -7.56 15.87
N PHE A 76 -5.66 -8.11 14.85
CA PHE A 76 -7.12 -8.01 14.70
C PHE A 76 -7.89 -8.48 15.94
N GLN A 77 -7.45 -9.54 16.63
CA GLN A 77 -8.13 -10.05 17.84
C GLN A 77 -8.24 -8.96 18.92
N PHE A 78 -7.12 -8.28 19.22
CA PHE A 78 -7.08 -7.20 20.19
C PHE A 78 -8.02 -6.03 19.81
N PHE A 79 -8.05 -5.66 18.53
CA PHE A 79 -8.93 -4.58 18.06
C PHE A 79 -10.41 -5.00 18.04
N SER A 80 -10.71 -6.24 17.65
CA SER A 80 -12.06 -6.82 17.69
C SER A 80 -12.61 -6.83 19.11
N GLU A 81 -11.85 -7.28 20.10
CA GLU A 81 -12.28 -7.28 21.51
C GLU A 81 -12.57 -5.86 22.01
N ARG A 82 -11.72 -4.88 21.68
CA ARG A 82 -11.96 -3.48 22.03
C ARG A 82 -13.21 -2.92 21.37
N LEU A 83 -13.45 -3.25 20.09
CA LEU A 83 -14.65 -2.86 19.39
C LEU A 83 -15.90 -3.44 20.06
N LEU A 84 -15.89 -4.74 20.37
CA LEU A 84 -16.99 -5.40 21.06
C LEU A 84 -17.27 -4.80 22.44
N ASN A 85 -16.22 -4.48 23.21
CA ASN A 85 -16.36 -3.78 24.49
C ASN A 85 -17.03 -2.40 24.33
N ARG A 86 -16.62 -1.61 23.33
CA ARG A 86 -17.23 -0.28 23.09
C ARG A 86 -18.67 -0.34 22.60
N LEU A 87 -19.04 -1.45 21.97
CA LEU A 87 -20.41 -1.73 21.52
C LEU A 87 -21.26 -2.40 22.62
N ASN A 88 -20.71 -2.65 23.81
CA ASN A 88 -21.35 -3.40 24.90
C ASN A 88 -21.79 -4.81 24.47
N LEU A 89 -20.97 -5.48 23.67
CA LEU A 89 -21.22 -6.83 23.12
C LEU A 89 -20.25 -7.89 23.65
N SER A 90 -19.31 -7.53 24.52
CA SER A 90 -18.26 -8.45 25.00
C SER A 90 -18.76 -9.59 25.89
N SER A 91 -19.92 -9.45 26.51
CA SER A 91 -20.53 -10.48 27.37
C SER A 91 -21.37 -11.51 26.61
N ILE A 92 -21.44 -11.41 25.28
CA ILE A 92 -22.27 -12.29 24.46
C ILE A 92 -21.56 -13.63 24.25
N ALA A 93 -22.13 -14.71 24.79
CA ALA A 93 -21.48 -16.01 24.89
C ALA A 93 -21.43 -16.84 23.59
N THR A 94 -22.25 -16.53 22.58
CA THR A 94 -22.30 -17.30 21.33
C THR A 94 -22.16 -16.42 20.09
N ASP A 95 -21.38 -16.89 19.12
CA ASP A 95 -21.14 -16.20 17.85
C ASP A 95 -22.43 -15.85 17.11
N GLN A 96 -23.44 -16.72 17.13
CA GLN A 96 -24.72 -16.46 16.46
C GLN A 96 -25.46 -15.27 17.07
N SER A 97 -25.54 -15.20 18.40
CA SER A 97 -26.19 -14.09 19.10
C SER A 97 -25.40 -12.79 18.95
N LEU A 98 -24.07 -12.87 18.91
CA LEU A 98 -23.20 -11.73 18.65
C LEU A 98 -23.44 -11.18 17.24
N MET A 99 -23.39 -12.03 16.22
CA MET A 99 -23.63 -11.65 14.83
C MET A 99 -25.03 -11.08 14.62
N SER A 100 -26.04 -11.65 15.28
CA SER A 100 -27.40 -11.10 15.26
C SER A 100 -27.41 -9.67 15.80
N ARG A 101 -26.85 -9.42 16.99
CA ARG A 101 -26.76 -8.08 17.57
C ARG A 101 -26.00 -7.10 16.68
N MET A 102 -24.85 -7.52 16.14
CA MET A 102 -24.04 -6.68 15.26
C MET A 102 -24.82 -6.22 14.02
N ARG A 103 -25.64 -7.10 13.42
CA ARG A 103 -26.47 -6.74 12.25
C ARG A 103 -27.57 -5.72 12.54
N HIS A 104 -27.99 -5.58 13.79
CA HIS A 104 -29.00 -4.60 14.19
C HIS A 104 -28.40 -3.23 14.55
N LEU A 105 -27.07 -3.12 14.66
CA LEU A 105 -26.39 -1.85 14.88
C LEU A 105 -26.35 -1.03 13.58
N SER A 106 -26.47 0.29 13.70
CA SER A 106 -26.24 1.17 12.57
C SER A 106 -24.75 1.18 12.20
N VAL A 107 -24.47 1.34 10.90
CA VAL A 107 -23.08 1.49 10.41
C VAL A 107 -22.38 2.66 11.10
N GLY A 108 -23.06 3.79 11.28
CA GLY A 108 -22.52 4.95 11.99
C GLY A 108 -22.05 4.62 13.41
N ARG A 109 -22.82 3.80 14.16
CA ARG A 109 -22.45 3.40 15.51
C ARG A 109 -21.20 2.52 15.55
N ILE A 110 -21.07 1.61 14.58
CA ILE A 110 -19.89 0.74 14.44
C ILE A 110 -18.66 1.59 14.11
N LEU A 111 -18.79 2.52 13.16
CA LEU A 111 -17.69 3.41 12.76
C LEU A 111 -17.25 4.34 13.89
N GLU A 112 -18.18 4.94 14.63
CA GLU A 112 -17.87 5.75 15.82
C GLU A 112 -17.10 4.94 16.88
N ALA A 113 -17.56 3.72 17.17
CA ALA A 113 -16.90 2.85 18.13
C ALA A 113 -15.50 2.45 17.66
N GLU A 114 -15.33 2.18 16.36
CA GLU A 114 -14.03 1.87 15.76
C GLU A 114 -13.08 3.07 15.81
N LEU A 115 -13.52 4.26 15.39
CA LEU A 115 -12.71 5.50 15.38
C LEU A 115 -12.24 5.90 16.78
N ALA A 116 -12.99 5.55 17.83
CA ALA A 116 -12.60 5.78 19.21
C ALA A 116 -11.46 4.85 19.71
N ILE A 117 -11.07 3.82 18.96
CA ILE A 117 -9.94 2.95 19.29
C ILE A 117 -8.65 3.57 18.73
N PRO A 118 -7.58 3.77 19.56
CA PRO A 118 -6.32 4.36 19.09
C PRO A 118 -5.78 3.70 17.82
N SER A 119 -5.42 4.51 16.82
CA SER A 119 -4.85 4.04 15.56
C SER A 119 -3.42 3.53 15.73
N LEU A 120 -3.06 2.52 14.94
CA LEU A 120 -1.67 2.21 14.67
C LEU A 120 -1.16 3.16 13.59
N LYS A 121 0.10 3.58 13.70
CA LYS A 121 0.69 4.55 12.78
C LYS A 121 1.23 3.86 11.51
N TYR A 122 1.72 2.63 11.66
CA TYR A 122 2.43 1.90 10.59
C TYR A 122 1.86 0.51 10.31
N ALA A 123 0.69 0.20 10.87
CA ALA A 123 0.01 -1.08 10.71
C ALA A 123 -1.52 -0.86 10.69
N SER A 124 -2.28 -1.86 10.25
CA SER A 124 -3.73 -1.75 10.14
C SER A 124 -4.44 -2.31 11.38
N ARG A 125 -5.47 -1.59 11.86
CA ARG A 125 -6.35 -2.06 12.96
C ARG A 125 -7.27 -3.18 12.49
N LEU A 126 -8.03 -2.87 11.44
CA LEU A 126 -8.91 -3.79 10.72
C LEU A 126 -8.41 -3.87 9.28
N GLY A 127 -8.40 -5.08 8.74
CA GLY A 127 -7.86 -5.33 7.41
C GLY A 127 -7.89 -6.81 7.10
N PRO A 128 -7.27 -7.23 5.99
CA PRO A 128 -7.15 -8.64 5.64
C PRO A 128 -6.51 -9.46 6.76
N VAL A 129 -7.12 -10.60 7.06
CA VAL A 129 -6.67 -11.57 8.08
C VAL A 129 -6.71 -12.98 7.51
N ALA A 130 -5.91 -13.86 8.12
CA ALA A 130 -6.00 -15.30 7.90
C ALA A 130 -7.24 -15.89 8.56
N SER A 131 -7.89 -16.84 7.90
CA SER A 131 -8.99 -17.63 8.42
C SER A 131 -9.06 -18.94 7.66
N GLU A 132 -9.33 -20.06 8.34
CA GLU A 132 -9.39 -21.40 7.72
C GLU A 132 -10.29 -21.43 6.46
N SER A 133 -11.43 -20.72 6.49
CA SER A 133 -12.36 -20.59 5.36
C SER A 133 -12.07 -19.40 4.44
N GLY A 134 -11.20 -18.48 4.85
CA GLY A 134 -10.87 -17.23 4.16
C GLY A 134 -9.84 -17.35 3.03
N PHE A 135 -9.40 -16.21 2.49
CA PHE A 135 -8.43 -16.14 1.38
C PHE A 135 -7.08 -16.80 1.70
N PHE A 136 -6.71 -16.77 2.98
CA PHE A 136 -5.51 -17.38 3.53
C PHE A 136 -5.90 -18.27 4.70
N SER A 137 -5.49 -19.53 4.69
CA SER A 137 -5.93 -20.55 5.66
C SER A 137 -5.19 -20.42 7.00
N ASN A 138 -3.93 -20.01 6.94
CA ASN A 138 -2.97 -19.85 8.02
C ASN A 138 -2.32 -18.46 7.92
N ASN A 139 -1.20 -18.26 8.61
CA ASN A 139 -0.44 -17.02 8.59
C ASN A 139 -0.21 -16.49 7.17
N VAL A 140 -0.79 -15.30 6.89
CA VAL A 140 -0.71 -14.64 5.58
C VAL A 140 0.73 -14.52 5.10
N ALA A 141 1.69 -14.15 5.95
CA ALA A 141 3.09 -14.00 5.56
C ALA A 141 3.74 -15.34 5.13
N VAL A 142 3.39 -16.44 5.81
CA VAL A 142 3.86 -17.79 5.44
C VAL A 142 3.24 -18.22 4.12
N GLU A 143 1.93 -18.00 3.97
CA GLU A 143 1.23 -18.34 2.73
C GLU A 143 1.68 -17.48 1.56
N LEU A 144 1.96 -16.19 1.76
CA LEU A 144 2.56 -15.33 0.73
C LEU A 144 3.90 -15.91 0.27
N ALA A 145 4.78 -16.28 1.21
CA ALA A 145 6.07 -16.88 0.86
C ALA A 145 5.94 -18.21 0.11
N ALA A 146 4.91 -19.00 0.40
CA ALA A 146 4.66 -20.29 -0.24
C ALA A 146 3.89 -20.17 -1.57
N ARG A 147 2.98 -19.19 -1.71
CA ARG A 147 2.03 -19.07 -2.82
C ARG A 147 2.41 -18.03 -3.85
N GLU A 148 3.25 -17.04 -3.52
CA GLU A 148 3.92 -16.25 -4.56
C GLU A 148 4.89 -17.11 -5.37
N ALA A 149 5.19 -18.34 -4.94
CA ALA A 149 5.84 -19.36 -5.75
C ALA A 149 4.92 -20.05 -6.78
N GLY A 150 3.60 -19.80 -6.72
CA GLY A 150 2.58 -20.44 -7.54
C GLY A 150 2.07 -19.53 -8.66
N LEU A 151 2.15 -20.07 -9.88
CA LEU A 151 1.70 -19.53 -11.16
C LEU A 151 0.34 -18.81 -11.05
N ASN A 152 0.33 -17.48 -11.08
CA ASN A 152 -0.90 -16.69 -11.28
C ASN A 152 -1.01 -16.14 -12.72
N GLY A 153 -0.01 -16.42 -13.56
CA GLY A 153 0.03 -16.17 -15.00
C GLY A 153 0.11 -14.70 -15.41
N ALA A 154 -0.18 -13.76 -14.51
CA ALA A 154 -0.26 -12.35 -14.83
C ALA A 154 1.12 -11.69 -14.95
N ASN A 155 1.28 -10.73 -15.85
CA ASN A 155 2.45 -9.85 -15.83
C ASN A 155 2.32 -8.87 -14.66
N LEU A 156 3.45 -8.42 -14.12
CA LEU A 156 3.50 -7.51 -12.98
C LEU A 156 4.26 -6.23 -13.30
N LEU A 157 3.63 -5.08 -13.03
CA LEU A 157 4.27 -3.78 -12.87
C LEU A 157 4.14 -3.35 -11.41
N VAL A 158 5.26 -3.15 -10.71
CA VAL A 158 5.25 -2.75 -9.30
C VAL A 158 6.17 -1.56 -9.05
N GLY A 159 5.74 -0.60 -8.24
CA GLY A 159 6.60 0.53 -7.91
C GLY A 159 6.07 1.35 -6.75
N PHE A 160 6.82 2.40 -6.42
CA PHE A 160 6.55 3.29 -5.30
C PHE A 160 7.20 4.67 -5.53
N GLY A 161 6.75 5.67 -4.78
CA GLY A 161 7.35 7.01 -4.78
C GLY A 161 8.67 7.04 -4.00
N ARG A 162 9.67 7.76 -4.52
CA ARG A 162 11.04 7.83 -3.98
C ARG A 162 11.10 8.17 -2.49
N HIS A 163 10.18 9.00 -1.98
CA HIS A 163 10.09 9.37 -0.57
C HIS A 163 8.67 9.15 -0.04
N SER A 164 8.09 7.99 -0.38
CA SER A 164 6.73 7.62 0.03
C SER A 164 6.52 7.75 1.53
N GLY A 165 7.54 7.48 2.37
CA GLY A 165 7.45 7.61 3.83
C GLY A 165 7.15 9.02 4.36
N GLN A 166 7.23 10.06 3.53
CA GLN A 166 7.01 11.43 3.96
C GLN A 166 5.58 11.67 4.48
N HIS A 167 4.56 11.04 3.89
CA HIS A 167 3.16 11.21 4.32
C HIS A 167 2.91 10.68 5.75
N LEU A 168 3.86 9.94 6.32
CA LEU A 168 3.78 9.36 7.67
C LEU A 168 4.52 10.20 8.72
N ILE A 169 5.15 11.31 8.33
CA ILE A 169 5.87 12.23 9.21
C ILE A 169 5.08 13.53 9.31
N SER A 170 5.07 14.14 10.51
CA SER A 170 4.45 15.44 10.72
C SER A 170 5.16 16.52 9.91
N GLU A 171 4.39 17.42 9.29
CA GLU A 171 4.93 18.58 8.59
C GLU A 171 5.85 19.44 9.46
N LEU A 172 5.61 19.49 10.78
CA LEU A 172 6.48 20.20 11.72
C LEU A 172 7.93 19.69 11.64
N TYR A 173 8.14 18.37 11.63
CA TYR A 173 9.48 17.79 11.52
C TYR A 173 10.10 17.99 10.14
N LEU A 174 9.27 18.03 9.10
CA LEU A 174 9.74 18.26 7.73
C LEU A 174 10.19 19.71 7.51
N ASN A 175 9.55 20.67 8.19
CA ASN A 175 9.86 22.11 8.11
C ASN A 175 10.98 22.52 9.07
N SER A 176 10.88 22.11 10.34
CA SER A 176 11.78 22.55 11.41
C SER A 176 12.95 21.60 11.66
N GLY A 177 12.93 20.41 11.06
CA GLY A 177 13.86 19.33 11.36
C GLY A 177 13.42 18.48 12.54
N MET A 178 14.20 17.43 12.81
CA MET A 178 13.93 16.42 13.84
C MET A 178 15.16 16.25 14.74
N ASP A 179 14.95 16.11 16.04
CA ASP A 179 16.00 15.73 16.99
C ASP A 179 16.13 14.20 17.19
N SER A 180 17.18 13.77 17.89
CA SER A 180 17.44 12.33 18.10
C SER A 180 16.35 11.64 18.91
N ALA A 181 15.71 12.32 19.87
CA ALA A 181 14.66 11.72 20.70
C ALA A 181 13.34 11.56 19.92
N GLU A 182 13.04 12.49 19.03
CA GLU A 182 11.94 12.40 18.07
C GLU A 182 12.15 11.27 17.08
N PHE A 183 13.36 11.15 16.52
CA PHE A 183 13.74 10.05 15.64
C PHE A 183 13.59 8.69 16.35
N ASP A 184 14.11 8.57 17.57
CA ASP A 184 14.01 7.35 18.38
C ASP A 184 12.56 6.96 18.67
N ARG A 185 11.67 7.95 18.92
CA ARG A 185 10.23 7.68 19.09
C ARG A 185 9.60 7.13 17.81
N VAL A 186 9.94 7.69 16.65
CA VAL A 186 9.47 7.19 15.35
C VAL A 186 9.97 5.77 15.11
N LEU A 187 11.26 5.53 15.31
CA LEU A 187 11.90 4.24 15.12
C LEU A 187 11.31 3.15 16.05
N ARG A 188 11.14 3.46 17.34
CA ARG A 188 10.50 2.54 18.30
C ARG A 188 9.07 2.22 17.90
N THR A 189 8.30 3.24 17.51
CA THR A 189 6.91 3.05 17.07
C THR A 189 6.85 2.17 15.82
N LEU A 190 7.74 2.39 14.84
CA LEU A 190 7.86 1.55 13.66
C LEU A 190 8.13 0.10 14.09
N VAL A 191 9.20 -0.13 14.82
CA VAL A 191 9.64 -1.49 15.13
C VAL A 191 8.61 -2.27 15.95
N HIS A 192 8.01 -1.65 16.96
CA HIS A 192 7.01 -2.31 17.81
C HIS A 192 5.70 -2.60 17.07
N GLN A 193 5.32 -1.78 16.09
CA GLN A 193 4.08 -1.99 15.34
C GLN A 193 4.23 -2.95 14.16
N THR A 194 5.42 -3.04 13.55
CA THR A 194 5.63 -3.84 12.34
C THR A 194 6.33 -5.18 12.57
N PHE A 195 7.21 -5.28 13.58
CA PHE A 195 8.01 -6.50 13.81
C PHE A 195 7.64 -7.17 15.12
N ARG A 196 7.42 -8.50 15.09
CA ARG A 196 7.11 -9.31 16.27
C ARG A 196 8.34 -9.89 16.98
N TYR A 197 9.44 -10.07 16.25
CA TYR A 197 10.62 -10.79 16.73
C TYR A 197 11.87 -9.93 16.64
N ARG A 198 12.83 -10.14 17.57
CA ARG A 198 14.14 -9.47 17.60
C ARG A 198 14.07 -7.93 17.52
N GLN A 199 13.07 -7.34 18.17
CA GLN A 199 12.85 -5.89 18.15
C GLN A 199 14.07 -5.09 18.59
N GLN A 200 14.77 -5.50 19.67
CA GLN A 200 15.95 -4.77 20.15
C GLN A 200 17.08 -4.72 19.12
N ILE A 201 17.40 -5.87 18.50
CA ILE A 201 18.44 -5.93 17.46
C ILE A 201 18.05 -5.06 16.26
N LEU A 202 16.78 -5.07 15.86
CA LEU A 202 16.29 -4.20 14.79
C LEU A 202 16.42 -2.72 15.14
N LEU A 203 16.08 -2.33 16.37
CA LEU A 203 16.26 -0.96 16.84
C LEU A 203 17.72 -0.54 16.75
N ASP A 204 18.64 -1.36 17.24
CA ASP A 204 20.07 -1.02 17.27
C ASP A 204 20.66 -0.90 15.85
N VAL A 205 20.32 -1.84 14.96
CA VAL A 205 20.80 -1.82 13.56
C VAL A 205 20.22 -0.64 12.78
N LEU A 206 18.91 -0.39 12.90
CA LEU A 206 18.25 0.70 12.17
C LEU A 206 18.67 2.06 12.73
N ALA A 207 18.79 2.19 14.04
CA ALA A 207 19.32 3.40 14.65
C ALA A 207 20.72 3.68 14.09
N ASN A 208 21.63 2.71 14.12
CA ASN A 208 22.97 2.90 13.59
C ASN A 208 22.97 3.28 12.09
N HIS A 209 22.19 2.58 11.26
CA HIS A 209 22.17 2.83 9.82
C HIS A 209 21.60 4.21 9.43
N TYR A 210 20.52 4.65 10.10
CA TYR A 210 19.79 5.87 9.72
C TYR A 210 20.13 7.09 10.59
N SER A 211 20.82 6.93 11.72
CA SER A 211 21.32 8.06 12.51
C SER A 211 22.72 8.50 12.05
N ASP A 212 23.60 7.56 11.68
CA ASP A 212 25.05 7.77 11.54
C ASP A 212 25.56 7.73 10.08
N ALA A 213 24.68 7.95 9.09
CA ALA A 213 25.11 8.19 7.72
C ALA A 213 25.78 9.58 7.65
N GLY A 214 27.08 9.59 7.95
CA GLY A 214 27.93 10.76 8.11
C GLY A 214 27.81 11.80 7.01
N VAL A 215 28.05 13.05 7.43
CA VAL A 215 28.00 14.30 6.66
C VAL A 215 26.56 14.80 6.40
N PRO A 216 26.21 16.04 6.81
CA PRO A 216 25.00 16.70 6.35
C PRO A 216 24.93 16.64 4.82
N ARG A 217 23.86 16.05 4.26
CA ARG A 217 23.64 16.10 2.80
C ARG A 217 23.52 17.58 2.42
N ARG A 218 24.60 18.12 1.83
CA ARG A 218 24.81 19.50 1.32
C ARG A 218 23.82 20.55 1.83
N GLY A 219 24.27 21.40 2.76
CA GLY A 219 23.67 22.73 3.02
C GLY A 219 22.43 22.78 3.92
N GLY A 220 22.16 21.75 4.73
CA GLY A 220 21.05 21.73 5.70
C GLY A 220 21.50 21.53 7.15
N SER A 221 20.63 21.86 8.11
CA SER A 221 20.89 21.59 9.54
C SER A 221 20.99 20.09 9.80
N ALA A 222 21.66 19.71 10.90
CA ALA A 222 21.70 18.31 11.34
C ALA A 222 20.28 17.75 11.56
N GLN A 223 19.38 18.57 12.10
CA GLN A 223 17.97 18.22 12.33
C GLN A 223 17.20 17.99 11.03
N ALA A 224 17.38 18.84 10.01
CA ALA A 224 16.77 18.64 8.69
C ALA A 224 17.30 17.37 8.02
N SER A 225 18.59 17.07 8.18
CA SER A 225 19.19 15.83 7.67
C SER A 225 18.62 14.59 8.36
N LEU A 226 18.39 14.64 9.68
CA LEU A 226 17.79 13.54 10.42
C LEU A 226 16.31 13.33 10.03
N ALA A 227 15.54 14.40 9.84
CA ALA A 227 14.18 14.30 9.33
C ALA A 227 14.11 13.62 7.96
N ARG A 228 15.04 13.95 7.04
CA ARG A 228 15.16 13.29 5.74
C ARG A 228 15.51 11.80 5.87
N ARG A 229 16.47 11.45 6.74
CA ARG A 229 16.79 10.03 7.00
C ARG A 229 15.64 9.27 7.65
N CYS A 230 14.81 9.95 8.44
CA CYS A 230 13.58 9.37 8.94
C CYS A 230 12.57 9.07 7.82
N VAL A 231 12.48 9.94 6.80
CA VAL A 231 11.68 9.66 5.59
C VAL A 231 12.25 8.47 4.82
N ASP A 232 13.57 8.40 4.67
CA ASP A 232 14.24 7.25 4.02
C ASP A 232 13.92 5.95 4.77
N LEU A 233 14.06 5.93 6.11
CA LEU A 233 13.73 4.77 6.96
C LEU A 233 12.29 4.29 6.75
N LEU A 234 11.31 5.19 6.80
CA LEU A 234 9.91 4.84 6.62
C LEU A 234 9.61 4.41 5.18
N THR A 235 10.26 5.04 4.19
CA THR A 235 10.12 4.67 2.78
C THR A 235 10.60 3.24 2.56
N ASP A 236 11.78 2.93 3.07
CA ASP A 236 12.41 1.63 2.89
C ASP A 236 11.64 0.52 3.60
N ALA A 237 11.26 0.75 4.86
CA ALA A 237 10.58 -0.26 5.67
C ALA A 237 9.14 -0.54 5.21
N LEU A 238 8.41 0.46 4.72
CA LEU A 238 6.97 0.36 4.48
C LEU A 238 6.59 0.27 3.01
N PHE A 239 7.47 0.66 2.08
CA PHE A 239 7.16 0.72 0.65
C PHE A 239 8.23 0.08 -0.22
N ALA A 240 9.50 0.49 -0.11
CA ALA A 240 10.55 0.05 -1.02
C ALA A 240 10.88 -1.44 -0.83
N ALA A 241 11.22 -1.87 0.39
CA ALA A 241 11.58 -3.27 0.64
C ALA A 241 10.42 -4.24 0.34
N PRO A 242 9.16 -3.97 0.73
CA PRO A 242 8.02 -4.79 0.32
C PRO A 242 7.81 -4.85 -1.20
N SER A 243 7.93 -3.73 -1.92
CA SER A 243 7.75 -3.67 -3.37
C SER A 243 8.84 -4.45 -4.11
N LEU A 244 10.10 -4.26 -3.71
CA LEU A 244 11.24 -5.00 -4.25
C LEU A 244 11.14 -6.49 -3.94
N ARG A 245 10.68 -6.86 -2.75
CA ARG A 245 10.46 -8.27 -2.38
C ARG A 245 9.43 -8.93 -3.28
N THR A 246 8.29 -8.28 -3.51
CA THR A 246 7.26 -8.75 -4.45
C THR A 246 7.81 -8.89 -5.86
N ALA A 247 8.50 -7.88 -6.39
CA ALA A 247 9.10 -7.93 -7.73
C ALA A 247 10.07 -9.11 -7.87
N GLN A 248 10.96 -9.28 -6.89
CA GLN A 248 11.96 -10.33 -6.88
C GLN A 248 11.39 -11.74 -6.74
N LEU A 249 10.29 -11.90 -5.99
CA LEU A 249 9.61 -13.18 -5.88
C LEU A 249 8.89 -13.49 -7.19
N HIS A 250 8.06 -12.57 -7.68
CA HIS A 250 7.32 -12.71 -8.94
C HIS A 250 8.25 -13.03 -10.12
N ALA A 251 9.37 -12.31 -10.27
CA ALA A 251 10.33 -12.55 -11.36
C ALA A 251 11.00 -13.93 -11.29
N ARG A 252 11.07 -14.56 -10.10
CA ARG A 252 11.69 -15.87 -9.93
C ARG A 252 10.71 -17.03 -10.13
N THR A 253 9.42 -16.80 -9.95
CA THR A 253 8.45 -17.90 -9.76
C THR A 253 7.26 -17.87 -10.71
N SER A 254 6.86 -16.70 -11.22
CA SER A 254 5.63 -16.57 -12.01
C SER A 254 5.75 -17.14 -13.42
N GLY A 255 6.94 -17.07 -14.02
CA GLY A 255 7.14 -17.30 -15.45
C GLY A 255 6.64 -16.15 -16.35
N SER A 256 6.10 -15.07 -15.75
CA SER A 256 5.53 -13.91 -16.44
C SER A 256 6.44 -12.68 -16.35
N ALA A 257 6.18 -11.68 -17.20
CA ALA A 257 7.01 -10.49 -17.24
C ALA A 257 6.89 -9.67 -15.94
N THR A 258 8.01 -9.15 -15.46
CA THR A 258 8.08 -8.33 -14.25
C THR A 258 8.80 -7.03 -14.52
N TYR A 259 8.13 -5.91 -14.25
CA TYR A 259 8.64 -4.56 -14.39
C TYR A 259 8.58 -3.84 -13.05
N ALA A 260 9.60 -3.03 -12.77
CA ALA A 260 9.66 -2.24 -11.56
C ALA A 260 9.95 -0.77 -11.87
N TYR A 261 9.36 0.14 -11.09
CA TYR A 261 9.64 1.58 -11.21
C TYR A 261 9.79 2.25 -9.83
N VAL A 262 10.45 3.41 -9.84
CA VAL A 262 10.50 4.34 -8.70
C VAL A 262 10.10 5.72 -9.22
N PHE A 263 9.00 6.26 -8.70
CA PHE A 263 8.55 7.60 -9.10
C PHE A 263 9.32 8.66 -8.32
N GLY A 264 10.20 9.39 -9.01
CA GLY A 264 11.15 10.31 -8.39
C GLY A 264 10.95 11.79 -8.73
N TYR A 265 9.88 12.13 -9.44
CA TYR A 265 9.62 13.48 -9.94
C TYR A 265 8.85 14.34 -8.93
N ALA A 266 9.29 15.57 -8.72
CA ALA A 266 8.60 16.55 -7.87
C ALA A 266 7.61 17.36 -8.72
N SER A 267 6.31 17.18 -8.46
CA SER A 267 5.25 17.97 -9.09
C SER A 267 5.40 19.47 -8.83
N SER A 268 5.08 20.30 -9.84
CA SER A 268 4.94 21.75 -9.65
C SER A 268 3.76 22.15 -8.76
N VAL A 269 2.77 21.25 -8.63
CA VAL A 269 1.63 21.30 -7.71
C VAL A 269 1.85 20.24 -6.61
N PRO A 270 2.78 20.47 -5.68
CA PRO A 270 3.14 19.44 -4.72
C PRO A 270 2.06 19.32 -3.63
N GLN A 271 1.71 18.09 -3.27
CA GLN A 271 0.89 17.80 -2.08
C GLN A 271 1.74 17.79 -0.79
N HIS A 272 3.06 17.83 -0.94
CA HIS A 272 4.04 17.63 0.13
C HIS A 272 5.30 18.51 -0.10
N GLN A 273 6.34 18.37 0.72
CA GLN A 273 7.56 19.18 0.58
C GLN A 273 8.30 18.90 -0.74
N ARG A 274 8.64 19.97 -1.47
CA ARG A 274 9.26 19.89 -2.81
C ARG A 274 10.60 19.13 -2.87
N TRP A 275 11.39 19.13 -1.78
CA TRP A 275 12.68 18.43 -1.77
C TRP A 275 12.53 16.90 -1.87
N ALA A 276 11.33 16.38 -1.58
CA ALA A 276 11.07 14.97 -1.53
C ALA A 276 10.84 14.32 -2.91
N GLY A 277 10.99 15.03 -4.03
CA GLY A 277 10.77 14.40 -5.33
C GLY A 277 9.35 13.82 -5.41
N GLY A 278 9.27 12.53 -5.76
CA GLY A 278 8.02 11.78 -5.76
C GLY A 278 7.64 11.22 -4.39
N VAL A 279 6.45 11.59 -3.93
CA VAL A 279 5.86 11.19 -2.66
C VAL A 279 4.73 10.20 -2.91
N TRP A 280 4.18 9.62 -1.83
CA TRP A 280 2.96 8.82 -1.87
C TRP A 280 1.86 9.55 -2.64
N THR A 281 1.15 8.85 -3.54
CA THR A 281 0.11 9.35 -4.45
C THR A 281 0.54 10.21 -5.64
N ASP A 282 1.79 10.70 -5.70
CA ASP A 282 2.20 11.55 -6.83
C ASP A 282 2.19 10.76 -8.15
N ASP A 283 2.67 9.51 -8.14
CA ASP A 283 2.60 8.62 -9.31
C ASP A 283 1.16 8.42 -9.81
N LEU A 284 0.21 8.23 -8.89
CA LEU A 284 -1.20 8.07 -9.21
C LEU A 284 -1.79 9.30 -9.91
N ALA A 285 -1.42 10.51 -9.47
CA ALA A 285 -1.88 11.76 -10.11
C ALA A 285 -1.48 11.81 -11.60
N PHE A 286 -0.25 11.41 -11.91
CA PHE A 286 0.29 11.44 -13.27
C PHE A 286 -0.28 10.31 -14.13
N VAL A 287 -0.47 9.11 -13.56
CA VAL A 287 -1.10 7.99 -14.28
C VAL A 287 -2.57 8.25 -14.58
N LEU A 288 -3.28 8.97 -13.72
CA LEU A 288 -4.67 9.40 -13.95
C LEU A 288 -4.78 10.67 -14.83
N GLY A 289 -3.65 11.24 -15.25
CA GLY A 289 -3.62 12.38 -16.16
C GLY A 289 -4.03 13.72 -15.52
N ALA A 290 -3.92 13.88 -14.20
CA ALA A 290 -4.25 15.13 -13.52
C ALA A 290 -3.57 16.37 -14.15
N PRO A 291 -2.28 16.34 -14.53
CA PRO A 291 -1.63 17.48 -15.19
C PRO A 291 -2.24 17.91 -16.53
N LEU A 292 -2.99 17.02 -17.19
CA LEU A 292 -3.60 17.26 -18.50
C LEU A 292 -4.98 17.92 -18.42
N LEU A 293 -5.57 18.00 -17.23
CA LEU A 293 -6.91 18.55 -17.03
C LEU A 293 -6.86 20.08 -16.86
N SER A 294 -7.90 20.76 -17.35
CA SER A 294 -8.06 22.21 -17.19
C SER A 294 -8.43 22.59 -15.75
N ASN A 295 -7.94 23.76 -15.30
CA ASN A 295 -8.13 24.26 -13.92
C ASN A 295 -9.59 24.52 -13.51
N GLU A 296 -10.49 24.76 -14.46
CA GLU A 296 -11.82 25.33 -14.13
C GLU A 296 -12.74 24.33 -13.43
N GLN A 297 -12.54 23.02 -13.61
CA GLN A 297 -13.20 21.94 -12.87
C GLN A 297 -12.30 20.70 -12.87
N HIS A 298 -11.36 20.62 -11.92
CA HIS A 298 -10.45 19.47 -11.84
C HIS A 298 -11.11 18.32 -11.04
N PRO A 299 -11.59 17.24 -11.70
CA PRO A 299 -12.34 16.16 -11.02
C PRO A 299 -11.46 15.32 -10.08
N LEU A 300 -10.14 15.38 -10.22
CA LEU A 300 -9.21 14.56 -9.45
C LEU A 300 -8.63 15.34 -8.26
N ALA A 301 -9.46 15.66 -7.28
CA ALA A 301 -8.97 16.19 -5.99
C ALA A 301 -8.15 15.11 -5.24
N PRO A 302 -7.07 15.47 -4.53
CA PRO A 302 -6.60 16.83 -4.22
C PRO A 302 -5.64 17.43 -5.25
N TRP A 303 -5.44 16.81 -6.42
CA TRP A 303 -4.42 17.20 -7.40
C TRP A 303 -4.80 18.37 -8.32
N SER A 304 -5.75 19.21 -7.90
CA SER A 304 -6.13 20.41 -8.65
C SER A 304 -5.04 21.48 -8.55
N GLY A 305 -4.58 22.01 -9.69
CA GLY A 305 -3.64 23.12 -9.69
C GLY A 305 -3.07 23.43 -11.07
N SER A 306 -2.26 24.48 -11.14
CA SER A 306 -1.63 24.92 -12.39
C SER A 306 -0.31 24.18 -12.63
N TYR A 307 -0.39 23.11 -13.42
CA TYR A 307 0.76 22.31 -13.82
C TYR A 307 1.61 22.99 -14.91
N LEU A 308 2.93 22.79 -14.82
CA LEU A 308 3.90 23.21 -15.82
C LEU A 308 3.91 22.26 -17.02
N LEU A 309 4.62 22.66 -18.09
CA LEU A 309 4.73 21.87 -19.31
C LEU A 309 5.40 20.52 -19.04
N GLU A 310 6.41 20.50 -18.17
CA GLU A 310 7.15 19.30 -17.78
C GLU A 310 6.24 18.28 -17.09
N ASP A 311 5.31 18.74 -16.25
CA ASP A 311 4.35 17.87 -15.59
C ASP A 311 3.40 17.20 -16.61
N ARG A 312 2.94 17.97 -17.60
CA ARG A 312 2.09 17.47 -18.70
C ARG A 312 2.82 16.42 -19.52
N MET A 313 4.06 16.70 -19.91
CA MET A 313 4.89 15.76 -20.66
C MET A 313 5.11 14.46 -19.89
N LEU A 314 5.36 14.54 -18.58
CA LEU A 314 5.51 13.36 -17.75
C LEU A 314 4.18 12.61 -17.57
N ALA A 315 3.05 13.30 -17.44
CA ALA A 315 1.74 12.66 -17.34
C ALA A 315 1.42 11.87 -18.62
N GLU A 316 1.65 12.46 -19.80
CA GLU A 316 1.51 11.75 -21.07
C GLU A 316 2.42 10.52 -21.16
N ALA A 317 3.69 10.65 -20.73
CA ALA A 317 4.62 9.53 -20.73
C ALA A 317 4.18 8.41 -19.77
N SER A 318 3.78 8.75 -18.54
CA SER A 318 3.26 7.82 -17.54
C SER A 318 2.02 7.08 -18.07
N MET A 319 1.04 7.80 -18.61
CA MET A 319 -0.16 7.21 -19.20
C MET A 319 0.18 6.26 -20.36
N ARG A 320 1.16 6.62 -21.21
CA ARG A 320 1.62 5.73 -22.29
C ARG A 320 2.30 4.47 -21.74
N TYR A 321 3.18 4.57 -20.74
CA TYR A 321 3.83 3.39 -20.17
C TYR A 321 2.82 2.44 -19.50
N PHE A 322 1.92 2.98 -18.68
CA PHE A 322 0.90 2.19 -17.99
C PHE A 322 -0.14 1.63 -18.96
N GLY A 323 -0.57 2.43 -19.95
CA GLY A 323 -1.48 2.00 -21.00
C GLY A 323 -0.89 0.89 -21.87
N ASN A 324 0.36 1.04 -22.31
CA ASN A 324 1.05 0.02 -23.09
C ASN A 324 1.17 -1.30 -22.32
N PHE A 325 1.53 -1.24 -21.03
CA PHE A 325 1.58 -2.43 -20.17
C PHE A 325 0.20 -3.07 -20.02
N ALA A 326 -0.85 -2.26 -19.85
CA ALA A 326 -2.22 -2.78 -19.73
C ALA A 326 -2.69 -3.51 -20.99
N THR A 327 -2.21 -3.11 -22.17
CA THR A 327 -2.55 -3.69 -23.47
C THR A 327 -1.58 -4.76 -23.99
N SER A 328 -0.45 -4.97 -23.32
CA SER A 328 0.57 -5.95 -23.74
C SER A 328 0.20 -7.40 -23.41
#